data_AF-A0A1G9YGY9-F1
#
_entry.id   AF-A0A1G9YGY9-F1
#
_cell.length_a   1.000
_cell.length_b   1.000
_cell.length_c   1.000
_cell.angle_alpha   90.00
_cell.angle_beta   90.00
_cell.angle_gamma   90.00
#
_symmetry.space_group_name_H-M   'P 1'
#
loop_
_entity.id
_entity.type
_entity.pdbx_description
1 polymer ?
#
loop_
_entity_poly.entity_id
_entity_poly.type
_entity_poly.pdbx_seq_one_letter_code
_entity_poly.pdbx_strand_id
1 'polypeptide(L)'
;MQENFKTNYFANSNVENYAKSVAVKIAKASGVKGFESEGLEDNLKKKSIAQINWANSKPLKEETKQEELDKKVILDNSSNLEDYSQAASNNSSLKEDVKLVEDDANTIMTADKHKEFQQLNEKEQKKWLFKEHMRLQELDKTLEDERNLIDIQKHMLARQQNKNMILKQQLENQKSLYDQKWQMLEKQNRQLTIDKERFEREKLVYKDRVYREARKNAANSDGVKIFFKGVHDQDTLKKRYKSLAKIYHPDNMSGDKDILLAINTEYERLLRFYLDV
;
A
#
# COMPACT_ATOMS: atom_id res chain seq x y z
N MET A 1 3.41 15.55 24.84
CA MET A 1 3.56 15.31 23.40
C MET A 1 2.35 14.51 22.88
N GLN A 2 1.16 15.11 22.83
CA GLN A 2 -0.08 14.40 22.46
C GLN A 2 -0.95 15.16 21.42
N GLU A 3 -0.42 16.14 20.69
CA GLU A 3 -1.27 16.96 19.82
C GLU A 3 -1.23 16.64 18.31
N ASN A 4 -0.33 15.80 17.80
CA ASN A 4 -0.16 15.65 16.34
C ASN A 4 -0.89 14.47 15.69
N PHE A 5 -1.70 13.70 16.42
CA PHE A 5 -2.43 12.55 15.85
C PHE A 5 -3.84 12.85 15.34
N LYS A 6 -4.39 14.04 15.62
CA LYS A 6 -5.76 14.38 15.20
C LYS A 6 -5.83 14.93 13.77
N THR A 7 -4.80 15.60 13.26
CA THR A 7 -4.87 16.34 12.00
C THR A 7 -4.94 15.48 10.72
N ASN A 8 -4.45 14.23 10.74
CA ASN A 8 -4.46 13.37 9.55
C ASN A 8 -5.73 12.52 9.35
N TYR A 9 -6.56 12.34 10.39
CA TYR A 9 -7.87 11.69 10.25
C TYR A 9 -8.94 12.67 9.74
N PHE A 10 -8.81 13.96 10.04
CA PHE A 10 -9.76 14.98 9.56
C PHE A 10 -9.59 15.31 8.07
N ALA A 11 -8.36 15.29 7.54
CA ALA A 11 -8.08 15.60 6.13
C ALA A 11 -8.68 14.56 5.16
N ASN A 12 -8.61 13.26 5.51
CA ASN A 12 -9.19 12.20 4.70
C ASN A 12 -10.73 12.17 4.78
N SER A 13 -11.29 12.52 5.95
CA SER A 13 -12.74 12.68 6.09
C SER A 13 -13.28 13.81 5.22
N ASN A 14 -12.52 14.90 5.02
CA ASN A 14 -12.96 16.03 4.21
C ASN A 14 -13.03 15.70 2.72
N VAL A 15 -12.09 14.91 2.18
CA VAL A 15 -12.12 14.47 0.78
C VAL A 15 -13.27 13.47 0.56
N GLU A 16 -13.48 12.56 1.51
CA GLU A 16 -14.56 11.57 1.45
C GLU A 16 -15.94 12.23 1.61
N ASN A 17 -16.06 13.20 2.51
CA ASN A 17 -17.28 14.01 2.71
C ASN A 17 -17.55 14.94 1.52
N TYR A 18 -16.50 15.47 0.89
CA TYR A 18 -16.63 16.26 -0.34
C TYR A 18 -17.10 15.39 -1.51
N ALA A 19 -16.53 14.20 -1.69
CA ALA A 19 -16.98 13.23 -2.70
C ALA A 19 -18.43 12.79 -2.47
N LYS A 20 -18.82 12.53 -1.20
CA LYS A 20 -20.21 12.23 -0.80
C LYS A 20 -21.16 13.41 -1.13
N SER A 21 -20.76 14.64 -0.81
CA SER A 21 -21.53 15.87 -1.09
C SER A 21 -21.70 16.13 -2.59
N VAL A 22 -20.65 15.93 -3.39
CA VAL A 22 -20.69 16.09 -4.85
C VAL A 22 -21.57 15.01 -5.48
N ALA A 23 -21.46 13.76 -5.06
CA ALA A 23 -22.31 12.67 -5.55
C ALA A 23 -23.80 12.91 -5.25
N VAL A 24 -24.13 13.39 -4.05
CA VAL A 24 -25.51 13.75 -3.66
C VAL A 24 -26.05 14.94 -4.47
N LYS A 25 -25.22 15.95 -4.74
CA LYS A 25 -25.60 17.09 -5.59
C LYS A 25 -25.83 16.69 -7.04
N ILE A 26 -24.99 15.82 -7.60
CA ILE A 26 -25.16 15.28 -8.95
C ILE A 26 -26.43 14.43 -9.03
N ALA A 27 -26.69 13.56 -8.05
CA ALA A 27 -27.89 12.72 -8.01
C ALA A 27 -29.19 13.55 -7.89
N LYS A 28 -29.19 14.63 -7.10
CA LYS A 28 -30.32 15.58 -7.01
C LYS A 28 -30.55 16.36 -8.31
N ALA A 29 -29.48 16.78 -9.00
CA ALA A 29 -29.57 17.44 -10.31
C ALA A 29 -30.09 16.50 -11.41
N SER A 30 -29.93 15.18 -11.22
CA SER A 30 -30.35 14.14 -12.17
C SER A 30 -31.80 13.66 -11.97
N GLY A 31 -32.54 14.23 -11.02
CA GLY A 31 -33.96 13.86 -10.78
C GLY A 31 -34.19 12.51 -10.10
N VAL A 32 -33.15 11.85 -9.59
CA VAL A 32 -33.25 10.52 -8.96
C VAL A 32 -33.73 10.67 -7.51
N LYS A 33 -35.01 10.40 -7.24
CA LYS A 33 -35.55 10.32 -5.87
C LYS A 33 -35.22 8.94 -5.26
N GLY A 34 -34.55 8.93 -4.11
CA GLY A 34 -34.37 7.71 -3.28
C GLY A 34 -32.94 7.13 -3.19
N PHE A 35 -31.88 7.95 -3.27
CA PHE A 35 -30.50 7.45 -3.17
C PHE A 35 -30.06 7.32 -1.70
N GLU A 36 -30.24 6.15 -1.10
CA GLU A 36 -29.76 5.82 0.24
C GLU A 36 -28.26 5.48 0.22
N SER A 37 -27.48 6.15 1.06
CA SER A 37 -26.01 6.05 1.11
C SER A 37 -25.49 4.68 1.53
N GLU A 38 -26.31 3.84 2.17
CA GLU A 38 -25.90 2.54 2.70
C GLU A 38 -25.60 1.51 1.58
N GLY A 39 -26.27 1.59 0.42
CA GLY A 39 -26.06 0.67 -0.69
C GLY A 39 -24.75 0.88 -1.49
N LEU A 40 -24.13 2.06 -1.35
CA LEU A 40 -22.84 2.36 -2.02
C LEU A 40 -21.65 1.75 -1.29
N GLU A 41 -21.67 1.75 0.05
CA GLU A 41 -20.59 1.19 0.85
C GLU A 41 -20.44 -0.30 0.63
N ASP A 42 -21.56 -1.02 0.56
CA ASP A 42 -21.55 -2.46 0.29
C ASP A 42 -21.12 -2.79 -1.13
N ASN A 43 -21.47 -1.96 -2.12
CA ASN A 43 -21.00 -2.14 -3.50
C ASN A 43 -19.52 -1.82 -3.67
N LEU A 44 -19.00 -0.80 -2.98
CA LEU A 44 -17.58 -0.45 -2.99
C LEU A 44 -16.75 -1.49 -2.24
N LYS A 45 -17.24 -2.00 -1.09
CA LYS A 45 -16.62 -3.11 -0.35
C LYS A 45 -16.62 -4.39 -1.20
N LYS A 46 -17.74 -4.74 -1.84
CA LYS A 46 -17.83 -5.91 -2.74
C LYS A 46 -16.92 -5.77 -3.97
N LYS A 47 -16.83 -4.59 -4.60
CA LYS A 47 -15.89 -4.32 -5.70
C LYS A 47 -14.44 -4.42 -5.25
N SER A 48 -14.09 -3.88 -4.08
CA SER A 48 -12.74 -3.98 -3.51
C SER A 48 -12.36 -5.43 -3.21
N ILE A 49 -13.25 -6.20 -2.60
CA ILE A 49 -13.05 -7.64 -2.32
C ILE A 49 -12.92 -8.44 -3.63
N ALA A 50 -13.74 -8.14 -4.64
CA ALA A 50 -13.64 -8.80 -5.95
C ALA A 50 -12.32 -8.48 -6.65
N GLN A 51 -11.81 -7.25 -6.52
CA GLN A 51 -10.54 -6.82 -7.10
C GLN A 51 -9.34 -7.46 -6.38
N ILE A 52 -9.42 -7.62 -5.06
CA ILE A 52 -8.44 -8.36 -4.24
C ILE A 52 -8.44 -9.85 -4.61
N ASN A 53 -9.62 -10.47 -4.73
CA ASN A 53 -9.73 -11.89 -5.09
C ASN A 53 -9.26 -12.16 -6.53
N TRP A 54 -9.53 -11.24 -7.47
CA TRP A 54 -9.02 -11.32 -8.84
C TRP A 54 -7.50 -11.22 -8.89
N ALA A 55 -6.89 -10.32 -8.10
CA ALA A 55 -5.44 -10.21 -7.99
C ALA A 55 -4.80 -11.47 -7.37
N ASN A 56 -5.43 -12.07 -6.36
CA ASN A 56 -4.95 -13.28 -5.69
C ASN A 56 -5.19 -14.58 -6.50
N SER A 57 -6.02 -14.52 -7.56
CA SER A 57 -6.32 -15.68 -8.42
C SER A 57 -5.45 -15.74 -9.68
N LYS A 58 -4.57 -14.75 -9.91
CA LYS A 58 -3.62 -14.79 -11.03
C LYS A 58 -2.60 -15.91 -10.79
N PRO A 59 -2.46 -16.87 -11.72
CA PRO A 59 -1.49 -17.94 -11.55
C PRO A 59 -0.06 -17.38 -11.60
N LEU A 60 0.75 -17.75 -10.62
CA LEU A 60 2.18 -17.42 -10.44
C LEU A 60 3.08 -17.60 -11.69
N LYS A 61 2.57 -18.23 -12.76
CA LYS A 61 3.26 -18.49 -14.03
C LYS A 61 3.21 -17.33 -15.03
N GLU A 62 2.31 -16.36 -14.86
CA GLU A 62 2.27 -15.16 -15.72
C GLU A 62 3.27 -14.09 -15.26
N GLU A 63 3.53 -13.98 -13.95
CA GLU A 63 4.55 -13.08 -13.41
C GLU A 63 5.96 -13.49 -13.84
N THR A 64 6.25 -14.79 -13.95
CA THR A 64 7.56 -15.26 -14.45
C THR A 64 7.79 -14.91 -15.92
N LYS A 65 6.73 -14.91 -16.75
CA LYS A 65 6.83 -14.52 -18.17
C LYS A 65 7.00 -13.02 -18.33
N GLN A 66 6.32 -12.23 -17.51
CA GLN A 66 6.49 -10.77 -17.52
C GLN A 66 7.86 -10.39 -16.97
N GLU A 67 8.35 -11.02 -15.90
CA GLU A 67 9.72 -10.85 -15.43
C GLU A 67 10.77 -11.33 -16.43
N GLU A 68 10.55 -12.42 -17.17
CA GLU A 68 11.43 -12.86 -18.25
C GLU A 68 11.44 -11.88 -19.42
N LEU A 69 10.27 -11.34 -19.80
CA LEU A 69 10.19 -10.26 -20.80
C LEU A 69 10.89 -8.99 -20.31
N ASP A 70 10.67 -8.60 -19.06
CA ASP A 70 11.26 -7.39 -18.49
C ASP A 70 12.78 -7.54 -18.32
N LYS A 71 13.27 -8.73 -17.91
CA LYS A 71 14.71 -9.05 -17.88
C LYS A 71 15.32 -9.07 -19.28
N LYS A 72 14.61 -9.62 -20.28
CA LYS A 72 15.04 -9.62 -21.68
C LYS A 72 15.11 -8.18 -22.24
N VAL A 73 14.12 -7.34 -21.95
CA VAL A 73 14.10 -5.92 -22.35
C VAL A 73 15.24 -5.14 -21.66
N ILE A 74 15.58 -5.45 -20.40
CA ILE A 74 16.72 -4.80 -19.71
C ILE A 74 18.06 -5.25 -20.29
N LEU A 75 18.20 -6.54 -20.64
CA LEU A 75 19.39 -7.09 -21.31
C LEU A 75 19.57 -6.51 -22.71
N ASP A 76 18.51 -6.49 -23.52
CA ASP A 76 18.51 -5.95 -24.89
C ASP A 76 18.79 -4.43 -24.92
N ASN A 77 18.41 -3.70 -23.86
CA ASN A 77 18.73 -2.28 -23.71
C ASN A 77 20.16 -2.03 -23.18
N SER A 78 20.73 -2.96 -22.40
CA SER A 78 22.11 -2.84 -21.90
C SER A 78 23.14 -3.21 -22.97
N SER A 79 22.88 -4.25 -23.76
CA SER A 79 23.72 -4.62 -24.91
C SER A 79 23.77 -3.49 -25.94
N ASN A 80 22.64 -2.86 -26.24
CA ASN A 80 22.60 -1.68 -27.11
C ASN A 80 23.45 -0.52 -26.56
N LEU A 81 23.48 -0.30 -25.24
CA LEU A 81 24.25 0.79 -24.63
C LEU A 81 25.77 0.55 -24.69
N GLU A 82 26.20 -0.70 -24.54
CA GLU A 82 27.61 -1.12 -24.71
C GLU A 82 28.04 -1.06 -26.18
N ASP A 83 27.16 -1.44 -27.11
CA ASP A 83 27.39 -1.34 -28.56
C ASP A 83 27.53 0.13 -29.00
N TYR A 84 26.73 1.05 -28.47
CA TYR A 84 26.87 2.49 -28.74
C TYR A 84 28.15 3.09 -28.13
N SER A 85 28.58 2.62 -26.96
CA SER A 85 29.81 3.09 -26.33
C SER A 85 31.06 2.58 -27.06
N GLN A 86 31.07 1.32 -27.50
CA GLN A 86 32.16 0.75 -28.30
C GLN A 86 32.19 1.34 -29.72
N ALA A 87 31.03 1.61 -30.33
CA ALA A 87 30.94 2.32 -31.61
C ALA A 87 31.43 3.78 -31.51
N ALA A 88 31.27 4.45 -30.36
CA ALA A 88 31.78 5.81 -30.14
C ALA A 88 33.31 5.85 -30.02
N SER A 89 33.92 4.87 -29.31
CA SER A 89 35.37 4.73 -29.23
C SER A 89 36.01 4.30 -30.56
N ASN A 90 35.37 3.39 -31.30
CA ASN A 90 35.84 3.00 -32.63
C ASN A 90 35.71 4.16 -33.65
N ASN A 91 34.68 5.00 -33.51
CA ASN A 91 34.52 6.22 -34.33
C ASN A 91 35.58 7.29 -34.05
N SER A 92 36.19 7.37 -32.85
CA SER A 92 37.24 8.37 -32.61
C SER A 92 38.56 8.01 -33.29
N SER A 93 38.95 6.73 -33.24
CA SER A 93 40.16 6.23 -33.93
C SER A 93 40.00 6.25 -35.45
N LEU A 94 38.83 5.84 -35.98
CA LEU A 94 38.55 5.91 -37.42
C LEU A 94 38.49 7.36 -37.93
N LYS A 95 38.09 8.33 -37.10
CA LYS A 95 38.07 9.76 -37.47
C LYS A 95 39.46 10.36 -37.64
N GLU A 96 40.49 9.85 -36.97
CA GLU A 96 41.87 10.34 -37.12
C GLU A 96 42.54 9.74 -38.38
N ASP A 97 42.29 8.46 -38.66
CA ASP A 97 42.82 7.78 -39.85
C ASP A 97 42.11 8.20 -41.15
N VAL A 98 40.79 8.44 -41.12
CA VAL A 98 40.03 8.94 -42.28
C VAL A 98 40.42 10.39 -42.62
N LYS A 99 40.71 11.22 -41.63
CA LYS A 99 41.06 12.63 -41.82
C LYS A 99 42.39 12.83 -42.53
N LEU A 100 43.41 12.02 -42.20
CA LEU A 100 44.71 12.06 -42.87
C LEU A 100 44.64 11.61 -44.34
N VAL A 101 43.81 10.62 -44.66
CA VAL A 101 43.62 10.12 -46.04
C VAL A 101 42.73 11.05 -46.87
N GLU A 102 41.71 11.67 -46.26
CA GLU A 102 40.84 12.65 -46.92
C GLU A 102 41.58 13.95 -47.27
N ASP A 103 42.47 14.43 -46.41
CA ASP A 103 43.21 15.69 -46.62
C ASP A 103 44.22 15.60 -47.78
N ASP A 104 44.92 14.45 -47.93
CA ASP A 104 45.84 14.21 -49.06
C ASP A 104 45.09 13.95 -50.37
N ALA A 105 44.00 13.17 -50.34
CA ALA A 105 43.19 12.88 -51.52
C ALA A 105 42.41 14.11 -52.03
N ASN A 106 41.87 14.94 -51.13
CA ASN A 106 41.19 16.19 -51.51
C ASN A 106 42.16 17.23 -52.08
N THR A 107 43.38 17.31 -51.56
CA THR A 107 44.42 18.23 -52.06
C THR A 107 44.89 17.86 -53.48
N ILE A 108 45.03 16.57 -53.77
CA ILE A 108 45.42 16.07 -55.10
C ILE A 108 44.25 16.16 -56.10
N MET A 109 43.02 15.80 -55.68
CA MET A 109 41.80 15.93 -56.49
C MET A 109 41.45 17.37 -56.88
N THR A 110 41.78 18.35 -56.03
CA THR A 110 41.54 19.77 -56.32
C THR A 110 42.57 20.34 -57.28
N ALA A 111 43.86 20.00 -57.14
CA ALA A 111 44.93 20.48 -58.01
C ALA A 111 44.78 20.00 -59.48
N ASP A 112 44.41 18.74 -59.70
CA ASP A 112 44.24 18.18 -61.05
C ASP A 112 42.99 18.72 -61.75
N LYS A 113 41.86 18.83 -61.03
CA LYS A 113 40.65 19.47 -61.56
C LYS A 113 40.85 20.95 -61.89
N HIS A 114 41.76 21.63 -61.16
CA HIS A 114 42.07 23.04 -61.43
C HIS A 114 42.86 23.22 -62.73
N LYS A 115 43.81 22.33 -63.02
CA LYS A 115 44.53 22.31 -64.30
C LYS A 115 43.61 21.98 -65.48
N GLU A 116 42.70 21.02 -65.30
CA GLU A 116 41.71 20.63 -66.32
C GLU A 116 40.72 21.77 -66.61
N PHE A 117 40.29 22.51 -65.58
CA PHE A 117 39.42 23.69 -65.73
C PHE A 117 40.08 24.83 -66.52
N GLN A 118 41.37 25.08 -66.31
CA GLN A 118 42.12 26.14 -67.00
C GLN A 118 42.34 25.87 -68.50
N GLN A 119 42.25 24.61 -68.95
CA GLN A 119 42.39 24.23 -70.36
C GLN A 119 41.09 24.32 -71.16
N LEU A 120 39.94 24.52 -70.50
CA LEU A 120 38.63 24.62 -71.13
C LEU A 120 38.40 25.99 -71.78
N ASN A 121 37.55 26.04 -72.82
CA ASN A 121 37.10 27.31 -73.38
C ASN A 121 36.16 28.05 -72.42
N GLU A 122 36.08 29.38 -72.55
CA GLU A 122 35.35 30.26 -71.61
C GLU A 122 33.86 29.87 -71.42
N LYS A 123 33.22 29.36 -72.48
CA LYS A 123 31.82 28.88 -72.44
C LYS A 123 31.67 27.59 -71.63
N GLU A 124 32.67 26.71 -71.68
CA GLU A 124 32.70 25.43 -70.97
C GLU A 124 33.05 25.64 -69.49
N GLN A 125 33.97 26.57 -69.20
CA GLN A 125 34.26 27.03 -67.84
C GLN A 125 33.01 27.59 -67.16
N LYS A 126 32.25 28.48 -67.83
CA LYS A 126 30.98 29.02 -67.29
C LYS A 126 29.96 27.91 -67.02
N LYS A 127 29.83 26.94 -67.92
CA LYS A 127 28.92 25.78 -67.75
C LYS A 127 29.34 24.89 -66.59
N TRP A 128 30.65 24.65 -66.42
CA TRP A 128 31.21 23.88 -65.31
C TRP A 128 30.99 24.59 -63.97
N LEU A 129 31.30 25.89 -63.87
CA LEU A 129 31.08 26.69 -62.67
C LEU A 129 29.61 26.72 -62.27
N PHE A 130 28.69 26.83 -63.22
CA PHE A 130 27.26 26.77 -62.93
C PHE A 130 26.84 25.40 -62.39
N LYS A 131 27.32 24.32 -63.01
CA LYS A 131 27.04 22.96 -62.54
C LYS A 131 27.60 22.71 -61.14
N GLU A 132 28.81 23.20 -60.88
CA GLU A 132 29.46 23.06 -59.57
C GLU A 132 28.79 23.95 -58.51
N HIS A 133 28.38 25.17 -58.87
CA HIS A 133 27.59 26.02 -57.99
C HIS A 133 26.26 25.37 -57.59
N MET A 134 25.54 24.79 -58.55
CA MET A 134 24.32 24.02 -58.27
C MET A 134 24.58 22.81 -57.38
N ARG A 135 25.68 22.08 -57.60
CA ARG A 135 26.09 20.94 -56.77
C ARG A 135 26.40 21.38 -55.33
N LEU A 136 27.15 22.46 -55.17
CA LEU A 136 27.50 23.02 -53.86
C LEU A 136 26.26 23.52 -53.12
N GLN A 137 25.32 24.16 -53.82
CA GLN A 137 24.07 24.61 -53.23
C GLN A 137 23.18 23.44 -52.76
N GLU A 138 23.11 22.36 -53.54
CA GLU A 138 22.37 21.15 -53.13
C GLU A 138 23.05 20.45 -51.93
N LEU A 139 24.38 20.42 -51.91
CA LEU A 139 25.14 19.86 -50.79
C LEU A 139 24.93 20.69 -49.51
N ASP A 140 24.98 22.02 -49.60
CA ASP A 140 24.75 22.91 -48.46
C ASP A 140 23.34 22.72 -47.88
N LYS A 141 22.34 22.60 -48.75
CA LYS A 141 20.97 22.28 -48.36
C LYS A 141 20.86 20.92 -47.68
N THR A 142 21.52 19.89 -48.22
CA THR A 142 21.52 18.54 -47.63
C THR A 142 22.17 18.53 -46.25
N LEU A 143 23.32 19.21 -46.09
CA LEU A 143 24.00 19.32 -44.80
C LEU A 143 23.16 20.07 -43.77
N GLU A 144 22.42 21.10 -44.19
CA GLU A 144 21.51 21.83 -43.32
C GLU A 144 20.32 20.95 -42.89
N ASP A 145 19.76 20.16 -43.81
CA ASP A 145 18.70 19.18 -43.50
C ASP A 145 19.20 18.10 -42.51
N GLU A 146 20.43 17.62 -42.68
CA GLU A 146 21.07 16.68 -41.75
C GLU A 146 21.28 17.28 -40.35
N ARG A 147 21.75 18.53 -40.26
CA ARG A 147 21.91 19.25 -38.98
C ARG A 147 20.57 19.40 -38.27
N ASN A 148 19.54 19.81 -38.99
CA ASN A 148 18.18 19.93 -38.47
C ASN A 148 17.66 18.57 -37.96
N LEU A 149 17.90 17.49 -38.69
CA LEU A 149 17.50 16.14 -38.27
C LEU A 149 18.23 15.70 -37.00
N ILE A 150 19.54 15.91 -36.92
CA ILE A 150 20.35 15.59 -35.74
C ILE A 150 19.83 16.35 -34.51
N ASP A 151 19.50 17.63 -34.67
CA ASP A 151 18.98 18.42 -33.56
C ASP A 151 17.59 17.95 -33.12
N ILE A 152 16.70 17.58 -34.04
CA ILE A 152 15.42 16.96 -33.71
C ILE A 152 15.64 15.66 -32.92
N GLN A 153 16.57 14.81 -33.37
CA GLN A 153 16.89 13.54 -32.69
C GLN A 153 17.45 13.77 -31.28
N LYS A 154 18.35 14.73 -31.09
CA LYS A 154 18.87 15.10 -29.76
C LYS A 154 17.75 15.55 -28.82
N HIS A 155 16.83 16.39 -29.29
CA HIS A 155 15.69 16.84 -28.48
C HIS A 155 14.75 15.69 -28.14
N MET A 156 14.52 14.76 -29.08
CA MET A 156 13.70 13.57 -28.83
C MET A 156 14.33 12.66 -27.79
N LEU A 157 15.64 12.41 -27.90
CA LEU A 157 16.40 11.61 -26.95
C LEU A 157 16.37 12.23 -25.55
N ALA A 158 16.61 13.53 -25.44
CA ALA A 158 16.56 14.25 -24.16
C ALA A 158 15.17 14.15 -23.50
N ARG A 159 14.09 14.28 -24.28
CA ARG A 159 12.72 14.08 -23.79
C ARG A 159 12.48 12.66 -23.30
N GLN A 160 12.98 11.66 -24.03
CA GLN A 160 12.86 10.25 -23.64
C GLN A 160 13.65 9.96 -22.35
N GLN A 161 14.86 10.48 -22.22
CA GLN A 161 15.68 10.35 -21.01
C GLN A 161 15.00 11.00 -19.80
N ASN A 162 14.47 12.21 -19.96
CA ASN A 162 13.73 12.87 -18.89
C ASN A 162 12.47 12.08 -18.48
N LYS A 163 11.73 11.53 -19.45
CA LYS A 163 10.58 10.66 -19.17
C LYS A 163 11.00 9.41 -18.40
N ASN A 164 12.08 8.77 -18.80
CA ASN A 164 12.60 7.58 -18.12
C ASN A 164 13.09 7.90 -16.70
N MET A 165 13.72 9.06 -16.48
CA MET A 165 14.14 9.51 -15.16
C MET A 165 12.93 9.71 -14.23
N ILE A 166 11.88 10.38 -14.70
CA ILE A 166 10.65 10.58 -13.92
C ILE A 166 10.00 9.23 -13.59
N LEU A 167 9.90 8.32 -14.57
CA LEU A 167 9.35 6.98 -14.34
C LEU A 167 10.17 6.19 -13.32
N LYS A 168 11.50 6.23 -13.40
CA LYS A 168 12.38 5.61 -12.39
C LYS A 168 12.15 6.18 -11.00
N GLN A 169 12.03 7.50 -10.88
CA GLN A 169 11.74 8.14 -9.60
C GLN A 169 10.37 7.72 -9.05
N GLN A 170 9.35 7.62 -9.92
CA GLN A 170 8.02 7.15 -9.53
C GLN A 170 8.06 5.70 -9.04
N LEU A 171 8.79 4.82 -9.73
CA LEU A 171 8.96 3.43 -9.33
C LEU A 171 9.67 3.30 -7.97
N GLU A 172 10.74 4.06 -7.76
CA GLU A 172 11.47 4.06 -6.49
C GLU A 172 10.58 4.55 -5.34
N ASN A 173 9.82 5.62 -5.57
CA ASN A 173 8.86 6.13 -4.59
C ASN A 173 7.78 5.10 -4.26
N GLN A 174 7.26 4.38 -5.27
CA GLN A 174 6.28 3.32 -5.05
C GLN A 174 6.87 2.16 -4.26
N LYS A 175 8.09 1.71 -4.61
CA LYS A 175 8.79 0.64 -3.90
C LYS A 175 9.00 0.99 -2.42
N SER A 176 9.51 2.19 -2.14
CA SER A 176 9.68 2.69 -0.77
C SER A 176 8.36 2.72 0.01
N LEU A 177 7.26 3.14 -0.64
CA LEU A 177 5.93 3.14 -0.01
C LEU A 177 5.44 1.72 0.29
N TYR A 178 5.69 0.76 -0.61
CA TYR A 178 5.37 -0.64 -0.36
C TYR A 178 6.17 -1.21 0.81
N ASP A 179 7.47 -0.94 0.87
CA ASP A 179 8.32 -1.40 1.97
C ASP A 179 7.86 -0.84 3.31
N GLN A 180 7.48 0.45 3.36
CA GLN A 180 6.91 1.07 4.55
C GLN A 180 5.60 0.41 4.99
N LYS A 181 4.69 0.17 4.04
CA LYS A 181 3.42 -0.52 4.32
C LYS A 181 3.65 -1.96 4.80
N TRP A 182 4.60 -2.65 4.19
CA TRP A 182 4.97 -4.01 4.55
C TRP A 182 5.51 -4.07 5.98
N GLN A 183 6.43 -3.17 6.36
CA GLN A 183 6.95 -3.09 7.72
C GLN A 183 5.85 -2.79 8.75
N MET A 184 4.91 -1.89 8.43
CA MET A 184 3.77 -1.61 9.29
C MET A 184 2.90 -2.86 9.48
N LEU A 185 2.59 -3.56 8.39
CA LEU A 185 1.78 -4.76 8.42
C LEU A 185 2.47 -5.87 9.22
N GLU A 186 3.77 -6.07 9.02
CA GLU A 186 4.56 -7.05 9.77
C GLU A 186 4.53 -6.74 11.27
N LYS A 187 4.73 -5.46 11.64
CA LYS A 187 4.66 -5.02 13.03
C LYS A 187 3.28 -5.24 13.64
N GLN A 188 2.21 -4.89 12.91
CA GLN A 188 0.83 -5.11 13.35
C GLN A 188 0.54 -6.60 13.53
N ASN A 189 1.00 -7.45 12.61
CA ASN A 189 0.76 -8.88 12.68
C ASN A 189 1.51 -9.54 13.87
N ARG A 190 2.74 -9.07 14.15
CA ARG A 190 3.47 -9.48 15.36
C ARG A 190 2.71 -9.07 16.63
N GLN A 191 2.21 -7.82 16.69
CA GLN A 191 1.42 -7.36 17.83
C GLN A 191 0.14 -8.18 18.01
N LEU A 192 -0.59 -8.46 16.93
CA LEU A 192 -1.80 -9.30 16.98
C LEU A 192 -1.52 -10.70 17.50
N THR A 193 -0.36 -11.27 17.16
CA THR A 193 0.06 -12.58 17.67
C THR A 193 0.27 -12.53 19.18
N ILE A 194 0.97 -11.49 19.67
CA ILE A 194 1.20 -11.27 21.12
C ILE A 194 -0.14 -11.07 21.84
N ASP A 195 -1.02 -10.24 21.29
CA ASP A 195 -2.32 -9.94 21.89
C ASP A 195 -3.20 -11.19 21.94
N LYS A 196 -3.16 -12.04 20.90
CA LYS A 196 -3.86 -13.33 20.87
C LYS A 196 -3.36 -14.27 21.96
N GLU A 197 -2.05 -14.39 22.14
CA GLU A 197 -1.48 -15.21 23.23
C GLU A 197 -1.85 -14.66 24.61
N ARG A 198 -1.76 -13.34 24.79
CA ARG A 198 -2.15 -12.66 26.03
C ARG A 198 -3.62 -12.94 26.35
N PHE A 199 -4.50 -12.82 25.36
CA PHE A 199 -5.92 -13.09 25.49
C PHE A 199 -6.21 -14.55 25.86
N GLU A 200 -5.57 -15.53 25.22
CA GLU A 200 -5.77 -16.95 25.57
C GLU A 200 -5.29 -17.27 27.00
N ARG A 201 -4.20 -16.65 27.46
CA ARG A 201 -3.76 -16.76 28.87
C ARG A 201 -4.81 -16.17 29.83
N GLU A 202 -5.28 -14.95 29.57
CA GLU A 202 -6.30 -14.29 30.39
C GLU A 202 -7.61 -15.07 30.42
N LYS A 203 -8.03 -15.62 29.28
CA LYS A 203 -9.22 -16.47 29.16
C LYS A 203 -9.11 -17.73 30.02
N LEU A 204 -7.94 -18.36 30.06
CA LEU A 204 -7.72 -19.55 30.91
C LEU A 204 -7.81 -19.20 32.40
N VAL A 205 -7.19 -18.08 32.81
CA VAL A 205 -7.26 -17.58 34.18
C VAL A 205 -8.69 -17.21 34.57
N TYR A 206 -9.42 -16.54 33.68
CA TYR A 206 -10.82 -16.19 33.91
C TYR A 206 -11.69 -17.43 34.06
N LYS A 207 -11.53 -18.41 33.16
CA LYS A 207 -12.24 -19.70 33.25
C LYS A 207 -11.99 -20.34 34.61
N ASP A 208 -10.74 -20.47 35.02
CA ASP A 208 -10.38 -21.08 36.31
C ASP A 208 -10.93 -20.27 37.51
N ARG A 209 -10.89 -18.95 37.47
CA ARG A 209 -11.50 -18.08 38.49
C ARG A 209 -13.00 -18.36 38.62
N VAL A 210 -13.74 -18.39 37.51
CA VAL A 210 -15.18 -18.66 37.50
C VAL A 210 -15.48 -20.05 38.07
N TYR A 211 -14.69 -21.08 37.72
CA TYR A 211 -14.87 -22.42 38.29
C TYR A 211 -14.62 -22.45 39.80
N ARG A 212 -13.58 -21.76 40.28
CA ARG A 212 -13.28 -21.67 41.72
C ARG A 212 -14.39 -20.92 42.48
N GLU A 213 -14.86 -19.80 41.95
CA GLU A 213 -15.96 -19.02 42.54
C GLU A 213 -17.25 -19.82 42.57
N ALA A 214 -17.60 -20.52 41.48
CA ALA A 214 -18.78 -21.39 41.43
C ALA A 214 -18.69 -22.52 42.48
N ARG A 215 -17.52 -23.16 42.65
CA ARG A 215 -17.30 -24.17 43.71
C ARG A 215 -17.42 -23.58 45.12
N LYS A 216 -16.84 -22.40 45.36
CA LYS A 216 -16.95 -21.70 46.64
C LYS A 216 -18.41 -21.38 46.96
N ASN A 217 -19.15 -20.86 45.99
CA ASN A 217 -20.57 -20.53 46.16
C ASN A 217 -21.43 -21.76 46.43
N ALA A 218 -21.18 -22.87 45.72
CA ALA A 218 -21.86 -24.14 45.99
C ALA A 218 -21.56 -24.66 47.41
N ALA A 219 -20.29 -24.65 47.83
CA ALA A 219 -19.89 -25.04 49.17
C ALA A 219 -20.52 -24.15 50.26
N ASN A 220 -20.58 -22.84 50.02
CA ASN A 220 -21.23 -21.90 50.93
C ASN A 220 -22.74 -22.16 51.02
N SER A 221 -23.41 -22.39 49.89
CA SER A 221 -24.85 -22.73 49.86
C SER A 221 -25.14 -24.02 50.63
N ASP A 222 -24.34 -25.07 50.44
CA ASP A 222 -24.52 -26.33 51.16
C ASP A 222 -24.18 -26.21 52.65
N GLY A 223 -23.12 -25.47 53.00
CA GLY A 223 -22.73 -25.22 54.39
C GLY A 223 -23.78 -24.44 55.18
N VAL A 224 -24.43 -23.45 54.54
CA VAL A 224 -25.43 -22.61 55.18
C VAL A 224 -26.70 -23.37 55.57
N LYS A 225 -27.06 -24.45 54.86
CA LYS A 225 -28.20 -25.30 55.21
C LYS A 225 -28.10 -25.85 56.63
N ILE A 226 -26.87 -26.07 57.12
CA ILE A 226 -26.61 -26.55 58.49
C ILE A 226 -27.06 -25.52 59.54
N PHE A 227 -26.96 -24.22 59.25
CA PHE A 227 -27.33 -23.18 60.22
C PHE A 227 -28.83 -23.14 60.55
N PHE A 228 -29.67 -23.69 59.67
CA PHE A 228 -31.12 -23.77 59.82
C PHE A 228 -31.61 -25.16 60.22
N LYS A 229 -30.70 -26.11 60.48
CA LYS A 229 -31.07 -27.46 60.93
C LYS A 229 -31.77 -27.38 62.30
N GLY A 230 -32.96 -27.96 62.40
CA GLY A 230 -33.79 -27.94 63.62
C GLY A 230 -34.73 -26.74 63.76
N VAL A 231 -34.83 -25.89 62.73
CA VAL A 231 -35.85 -24.84 62.66
C VAL A 231 -37.13 -25.44 62.09
N HIS A 232 -38.21 -25.45 62.88
CA HIS A 232 -39.49 -26.10 62.52
C HIS A 232 -40.65 -25.11 62.32
N ASP A 233 -40.51 -23.87 62.79
CA ASP A 233 -41.57 -22.85 62.73
C ASP A 233 -41.10 -21.54 62.10
N GLN A 234 -42.02 -20.81 61.46
CA GLN A 234 -41.72 -19.53 60.81
C GLN A 234 -41.08 -18.49 61.75
N ASP A 235 -41.53 -18.41 63.01
CA ASP A 235 -40.99 -17.44 63.97
C ASP A 235 -39.57 -17.81 64.43
N THR A 236 -39.30 -19.11 64.56
CA THR A 236 -37.95 -19.62 64.88
C THR A 236 -37.00 -19.38 63.71
N LEU A 237 -37.48 -19.49 62.47
CA LEU A 237 -36.74 -19.19 61.25
C LEU A 237 -36.34 -17.71 61.18
N LYS A 238 -37.29 -16.80 61.41
CA LYS A 238 -37.05 -15.34 61.42
C LYS A 238 -36.05 -14.94 62.50
N LYS A 239 -36.16 -15.52 63.71
CA LYS A 239 -35.23 -15.27 64.82
C LYS A 239 -33.82 -15.78 64.49
N ARG A 240 -33.72 -16.99 63.95
CA ARG A 240 -32.44 -17.60 63.55
C ARG A 240 -31.76 -16.80 62.44
N TYR A 241 -32.51 -16.41 61.43
CA TYR A 241 -32.04 -15.55 60.34
C TYR A 241 -31.47 -14.22 60.86
N LYS A 242 -32.21 -13.48 61.70
CA LYS A 242 -31.72 -12.22 62.28
C LYS A 242 -30.44 -12.40 63.09
N SER A 243 -30.32 -13.50 63.83
CA SER A 243 -29.10 -13.82 64.59
C SER A 243 -27.91 -14.08 63.66
N LEU A 244 -28.11 -14.85 62.58
CA LEU A 244 -27.06 -15.16 61.61
C LEU A 244 -26.65 -13.92 60.82
N ALA A 245 -27.62 -13.11 60.36
CA ALA A 245 -27.35 -11.86 59.66
C ALA A 245 -26.59 -10.86 60.53
N LYS A 246 -26.83 -10.86 61.85
CA LYS A 246 -26.06 -10.06 62.80
C LYS A 246 -24.63 -10.58 62.98
N ILE A 247 -24.37 -11.88 62.93
CA ILE A 247 -22.99 -12.41 63.08
C ILE A 247 -22.18 -12.19 61.80
N TYR A 248 -22.78 -12.45 60.63
CA TYR A 248 -22.11 -12.43 59.32
C TYR A 248 -22.24 -11.09 58.56
N HIS A 249 -22.69 -10.01 59.22
CA HIS A 249 -22.73 -8.69 58.60
C HIS A 249 -21.31 -8.24 58.19
N PRO A 250 -21.10 -7.68 56.98
CA PRO A 250 -19.77 -7.31 56.49
C PRO A 250 -19.01 -6.33 57.40
N ASP A 251 -19.72 -5.55 58.22
CA ASP A 251 -19.11 -4.60 59.17
C ASP A 251 -18.64 -5.24 60.49
N ASN A 252 -18.89 -6.54 60.69
CA ASN A 252 -18.55 -7.26 61.93
C ASN A 252 -17.28 -8.10 61.76
N MET A 253 -16.61 -8.44 62.88
CA MET A 253 -15.34 -9.17 62.86
C MET A 253 -15.40 -10.55 62.20
N SER A 254 -16.57 -11.20 62.16
CA SER A 254 -16.82 -12.46 61.45
C SER A 254 -17.68 -12.24 60.18
N GLY A 255 -17.67 -11.02 59.66
CA GLY A 255 -18.44 -10.62 58.48
C GLY A 255 -17.95 -11.28 57.21
N ASP A 256 -18.86 -11.95 56.51
CA ASP A 256 -18.60 -12.51 55.18
C ASP A 256 -19.83 -12.29 54.30
N LYS A 257 -19.65 -11.45 53.28
CA LYS A 257 -20.71 -11.08 52.34
C LYS A 257 -21.23 -12.28 51.55
N ASP A 258 -20.37 -13.23 51.20
CA ASP A 258 -20.75 -14.40 50.40
C ASP A 258 -21.58 -15.38 51.24
N ILE A 259 -21.19 -15.57 52.51
CA ILE A 259 -21.94 -16.41 53.45
C ILE A 259 -23.28 -15.74 53.80
N LEU A 260 -23.30 -14.43 54.03
CA LEU A 260 -24.53 -13.68 54.30
C LEU A 260 -25.52 -13.77 53.12
N LEU A 261 -25.03 -13.65 51.89
CA LEU A 261 -25.87 -13.82 50.71
C LEU A 261 -26.46 -15.24 50.65
N ALA A 262 -25.65 -16.27 50.89
CA ALA A 262 -26.13 -17.65 50.95
C ALA A 262 -27.15 -17.88 52.08
N ILE A 263 -26.96 -17.24 53.26
CA ILE A 263 -27.92 -17.23 54.38
C ILE A 263 -29.25 -16.61 53.94
N ASN A 264 -29.22 -15.48 53.23
CA ASN A 264 -30.43 -14.83 52.72
C ASN A 264 -31.17 -15.74 51.73
N THR A 265 -30.46 -16.37 50.80
CA THR A 265 -31.05 -17.28 49.81
C THR A 265 -31.71 -18.50 50.46
N GLU A 266 -31.05 -19.16 51.41
CA GLU A 266 -31.64 -20.31 52.13
C GLU A 266 -32.81 -19.88 53.03
N TYR A 267 -32.72 -18.73 53.68
CA TYR A 267 -33.84 -18.18 54.46
C TYR A 267 -35.07 -17.94 53.58
N GLU A 268 -34.92 -17.33 52.40
CA GLU A 268 -36.03 -17.12 51.47
C GLU A 268 -36.62 -18.43 50.97
N ARG A 269 -35.77 -19.43 50.69
CA ARG A 269 -36.22 -20.78 50.28
C ARG A 269 -37.06 -21.44 51.37
N LEU A 270 -36.60 -21.41 52.62
CA LEU A 270 -37.34 -21.97 53.75
C LEU A 270 -38.58 -21.15 54.07
N LEU A 271 -38.53 -19.82 53.96
CA LEU A 271 -39.67 -18.96 54.20
C LEU A 271 -40.80 -19.25 53.21
N ARG A 272 -40.48 -19.46 51.91
CA ARG A 272 -41.47 -19.91 50.92
C ARG A 272 -42.08 -21.26 51.29
N PHE A 273 -41.26 -22.22 51.72
CA PHE A 273 -41.73 -23.53 52.17
C PHE A 273 -42.74 -23.44 53.35
N TYR A 274 -42.54 -22.50 54.28
CA TYR A 274 -43.45 -22.28 55.41
C TYR A 274 -44.63 -21.36 55.09
N LEU A 275 -44.64 -20.67 53.94
CA LEU A 275 -45.72 -19.78 53.49
C LEU A 275 -46.65 -20.44 52.45
N ASP A 276 -46.18 -21.49 51.75
CA ASP A 276 -46.96 -22.27 50.78
C ASP A 276 -47.76 -23.43 51.44
N VAL A 277 -48.02 -23.34 52.75
CA VAL A 277 -48.96 -24.19 53.52
C VAL A 277 -50.05 -23.29 54.11
#